data_AF-A0A4Y2D6M0-F1
#
_entry.id   AF-A0A4Y2D6M0-F1
#
_cell.length_a   1.000
_cell.length_b   1.000
_cell.length_c   1.000
_cell.angle_alpha   90.00
_cell.angle_beta   90.00
_cell.angle_gamma   90.00
#
_symmetry.space_group_name_H-M   'P 1'
#
loop_
_entity.id
_entity.type
_entity.pdbx_description
1 polymer ?
#
loop_
_entity_poly.entity_id
_entity_poly.type
_entity_poly.pdbx_seq_one_letter_code
_entity_poly.pdbx_strand_id
1 'polypeptide(L)'
;MKHTAGKIRNADDPVPSVKCSVSVDGTWQRRGYSSLNGVVNAISILSGKVIDMEVMSQFCKKCDTKIPSSSFALKHQCANHKGSSGNMEVIGAYRIFERSVNSRGLIYSEYFADGDSKGYDEVKDIYGTNFVVKCECIGHVQKRVLTHLRNLKNKKLGGKGKLTDNFINKLQNYYGIAIRANVGNFLQMQSAVIAAFAHACSSAKKTQCINSAQKEATVGTNTSA
;
A
#
# COMPACT_ATOMS: atom_id res chain seq x y z
N MET A 1 44.91 23.86 3.53
CA MET A 1 43.52 23.50 3.90
C MET A 1 43.56 22.22 4.72
N LYS A 2 43.08 22.26 5.96
CA LYS A 2 43.19 21.15 6.91
C LYS A 2 42.14 20.08 6.56
N HIS A 3 42.57 18.83 6.44
CA HIS A 3 41.68 17.69 6.37
C HIS A 3 40.94 17.56 7.70
N THR A 4 39.62 17.75 7.70
CA THR A 4 38.78 17.48 8.87
C THR A 4 38.57 15.97 8.93
N ALA A 5 39.24 15.33 9.89
CA ALA A 5 39.00 13.94 10.24
C ALA A 5 37.51 13.76 10.60
N GLY A 6 36.83 12.84 9.91
CA GLY A 6 35.47 12.46 10.27
C GLY A 6 35.45 11.93 11.71
N LYS A 7 34.61 12.53 12.55
CA LYS A 7 34.36 12.03 13.90
C LYS A 7 33.82 10.61 13.81
N ILE A 8 34.52 9.66 14.43
CA ILE A 8 34.02 8.31 14.70
C ILE A 8 32.85 8.48 15.68
N ARG A 9 31.63 8.15 15.24
CA ARG A 9 30.43 8.21 16.10
C ARG A 9 30.47 7.03 17.08
N ASN A 10 30.04 7.25 18.31
CA ASN A 10 29.89 6.16 19.28
C ASN A 10 28.68 5.30 18.88
N ALA A 11 28.74 3.99 19.18
CA ALA A 11 27.67 3.05 18.86
C ALA A 11 26.33 3.40 19.56
N ASP A 12 26.39 4.18 20.63
CA ASP A 12 25.25 4.55 21.48
C ASP A 12 24.70 5.96 21.19
N ASP A 13 25.27 6.70 20.24
CA ASP A 13 24.72 8.00 19.86
C ASP A 13 23.37 7.78 19.13
N PRO A 14 22.25 8.36 19.61
CA PRO A 14 20.96 8.21 18.94
C PRO A 14 21.12 8.64 17.49
N VAL A 15 20.94 7.69 16.56
CA VAL A 15 20.86 8.02 15.14
C VAL A 15 19.63 8.91 14.99
N PRO A 16 19.77 10.17 14.51
CA PRO A 16 18.61 11.00 14.24
C PRO A 16 17.72 10.23 13.26
N SER A 17 16.58 9.77 13.76
CA SER A 17 15.72 8.86 13.01
C SER A 17 14.68 9.66 12.24
N VAL A 18 14.64 9.45 10.93
CA VAL A 18 13.73 10.18 10.03
C VAL A 18 12.48 9.35 9.81
N LYS A 19 11.30 9.95 9.97
CA LYS A 19 10.03 9.29 9.67
C LYS A 19 9.86 9.10 8.16
N CYS A 20 9.41 7.93 7.75
CA CYS A 20 9.22 7.55 6.36
C CYS A 20 7.94 6.72 6.20
N SER A 21 7.21 6.99 5.12
CA SER A 21 6.05 6.20 4.71
C SER A 21 6.49 5.09 3.76
N VAL A 22 6.04 3.87 4.00
CA VAL A 22 6.47 2.69 3.23
C VAL A 22 5.30 1.87 2.72
N SER A 23 5.44 1.34 1.50
CA SER A 23 4.66 0.21 1.03
C SER A 23 5.46 -1.06 1.30
N VAL A 24 4.83 -2.08 1.87
CA VAL A 24 5.46 -3.38 2.06
C VAL A 24 4.71 -4.41 1.23
N ASP A 25 5.45 -5.18 0.43
CA ASP A 25 4.87 -6.23 -0.40
C ASP A 25 5.85 -7.40 -0.55
N GLY A 26 5.30 -8.59 -0.72
CA GLY A 26 6.01 -9.84 -0.92
C GLY A 26 6.00 -10.29 -2.38
N THR A 27 7.07 -10.95 -2.80
CA THR A 27 7.10 -11.71 -4.05
C THR A 27 7.68 -13.09 -3.83
N TRP A 28 7.23 -14.07 -4.60
CA TRP A 28 7.57 -15.47 -4.41
C TRP A 28 8.10 -16.08 -5.70
N GLN A 29 9.01 -17.06 -5.56
CA GLN A 29 9.60 -17.76 -6.71
C GLN A 29 8.56 -18.49 -7.56
N ARG A 30 7.50 -19.02 -6.95
CA ARG A 30 6.43 -19.77 -7.61
C ARG A 30 5.08 -19.15 -7.26
N ARG A 31 4.14 -19.28 -8.18
CA ARG A 31 2.75 -18.90 -7.94
C ARG A 31 2.07 -19.92 -7.02
N GLY A 32 1.23 -19.44 -6.11
CA GLY A 32 0.52 -20.26 -5.13
C GLY A 32 1.27 -20.42 -3.80
N TYR A 33 0.63 -21.06 -2.83
CA TYR A 33 1.12 -21.15 -1.45
C TYR A 33 2.27 -22.16 -1.23
N SER A 34 2.96 -22.60 -2.28
CA SER A 34 3.99 -23.65 -2.24
C SER A 34 5.42 -23.15 -2.51
N SER A 35 5.63 -21.84 -2.44
CA SER A 35 6.96 -21.24 -2.66
C SER A 35 7.91 -21.46 -1.49
N LEU A 36 9.11 -21.96 -1.81
CA LEU A 36 10.19 -22.16 -0.85
C LEU A 36 11.06 -20.92 -0.67
N ASN A 37 11.00 -19.98 -1.61
CA ASN A 37 11.75 -18.74 -1.60
C ASN A 37 10.79 -17.56 -1.79
N GLY A 38 11.00 -16.51 -1.02
CA GLY A 38 10.26 -15.26 -1.10
C GLY A 38 11.15 -14.07 -0.78
N VAL A 39 10.73 -12.89 -1.21
CA VAL A 39 11.38 -11.63 -0.91
C VAL A 39 10.30 -10.65 -0.48
N VAL A 40 10.48 -10.03 0.67
CA VAL A 40 9.62 -8.94 1.16
C VAL A 40 10.39 -7.65 0.99
N ASN A 41 9.78 -6.64 0.39
CA ASN A 41 10.43 -5.35 0.15
C ASN A 41 9.67 -4.23 0.86
N ALA A 42 10.41 -3.25 1.38
CA ALA A 42 9.86 -1.95 1.77
C ALA A 42 10.25 -0.91 0.73
N ILE A 43 9.24 -0.27 0.14
CA ILE A 43 9.36 0.76 -0.87
C ILE A 43 8.94 2.09 -0.24
N SER A 44 9.80 3.10 -0.30
CA SER A 44 9.47 4.44 0.15
C SER A 44 8.37 5.04 -0.75
N ILE A 45 7.29 5.52 -0.15
CA ILE A 45 6.19 6.15 -0.88
C ILE A 45 6.64 7.45 -1.55
N LEU A 46 7.50 8.21 -0.88
CA LEU A 46 8.02 9.49 -1.39
C LEU A 46 8.92 9.30 -2.60
N SER A 47 9.88 8.38 -2.53
CA SER A 47 10.90 8.22 -3.58
C SER A 47 10.57 7.17 -4.62
N GLY A 48 9.62 6.27 -4.36
CA GLY A 48 9.32 5.10 -5.19
C GLY A 48 10.45 4.07 -5.23
N LYS A 49 11.47 4.19 -4.37
CA LYS A 49 12.64 3.30 -4.34
C LYS A 49 12.52 2.27 -3.22
N VAL A 50 13.09 1.09 -3.46
CA VAL A 50 13.29 0.07 -2.41
C VAL A 50 14.31 0.62 -1.40
N ILE A 51 13.93 0.67 -0.14
CA ILE A 51 14.76 1.16 0.97
C ILE A 51 15.21 0.04 1.91
N ASP A 52 14.50 -1.08 1.91
CA ASP A 52 14.91 -2.30 2.61
C ASP A 52 14.25 -3.54 1.97
N MET A 53 14.84 -4.72 2.21
CA MET A 53 14.31 -6.00 1.74
C MET A 53 14.74 -7.15 2.63
N GLU A 54 13.86 -8.13 2.81
CA GLU A 54 14.14 -9.40 3.48
C GLU A 54 14.00 -10.54 2.49
N VAL A 55 15.09 -11.24 2.21
CA VAL A 55 15.09 -12.47 1.41
C VAL A 55 14.87 -13.65 2.34
N MET A 56 13.83 -14.44 2.08
CA MET A 56 13.45 -15.59 2.90
C MET A 56 13.52 -16.88 2.11
N SER A 57 14.11 -17.91 2.72
CA SER A 57 14.20 -19.25 2.15
C SER A 57 13.86 -20.32 3.19
N GLN A 58 13.13 -21.32 2.73
CA GLN A 58 12.88 -22.61 3.38
C GLN A 58 13.71 -23.74 2.78
N PHE A 59 14.49 -23.45 1.73
CA PHE A 59 15.19 -24.44 0.94
C PHE A 59 16.69 -24.16 0.87
N CYS A 60 17.47 -25.21 1.13
CA CYS A 60 18.90 -25.21 0.87
C CYS A 60 19.27 -26.40 0.00
N LYS A 61 19.84 -26.13 -1.17
CA LYS A 61 20.30 -27.19 -2.08
C LYS A 61 21.39 -28.07 -1.46
N LYS A 62 22.26 -27.50 -0.62
CA LYS A 62 23.32 -28.29 0.06
C LYS A 62 22.75 -29.27 1.08
N CYS A 63 21.68 -28.90 1.78
CA CYS A 63 20.98 -29.79 2.72
C CYS A 63 20.14 -30.84 2.00
N ASP A 64 19.55 -30.48 0.86
CA ASP A 64 18.81 -31.42 -0.01
C ASP A 64 19.70 -32.55 -0.54
N THR A 65 20.99 -32.27 -0.77
CA THR A 65 21.94 -33.23 -1.37
C THR A 65 22.81 -34.02 -0.39
N LYS A 66 22.82 -33.70 0.92
CA LYS A 66 23.75 -34.32 1.89
C LYS A 66 23.02 -35.04 3.02
N ILE A 67 23.59 -36.16 3.48
CA ILE A 67 23.09 -36.94 4.63
C ILE A 67 23.20 -36.08 5.90
N PRO A 68 22.18 -36.09 6.79
CA PRO A 68 22.11 -35.20 7.98
C PRO A 68 23.23 -35.34 9.02
N SER A 69 24.09 -36.35 8.89
CA SER A 69 25.04 -36.79 9.93
C SER A 69 26.40 -36.07 9.95
N SER A 70 26.63 -35.09 9.06
CA SER A 70 27.90 -34.35 9.07
C SER A 70 27.86 -33.13 9.99
N SER A 71 28.97 -32.83 10.66
CA SER A 71 29.21 -31.62 11.46
C SER A 71 28.90 -30.29 10.73
N PHE A 72 28.77 -30.34 9.40
CA PHE A 72 28.30 -29.27 8.54
C PHE A 72 26.83 -28.90 8.77
N ALA A 73 25.94 -29.89 8.99
CA ALA A 73 24.51 -29.64 9.21
C ALA A 73 24.23 -28.89 10.51
N LEU A 74 25.05 -29.10 11.55
CA LEU A 74 24.93 -28.44 12.85
C LEU A 74 25.31 -26.95 12.83
N LYS A 75 26.18 -26.52 11.89
CA LYS A 75 26.63 -25.12 11.76
C LYS A 75 25.96 -24.36 10.62
N HIS A 76 25.20 -25.03 9.76
CA HIS A 76 24.65 -24.44 8.55
C HIS A 76 23.21 -23.95 8.76
N GLN A 77 23.00 -22.64 8.67
CA GLN A 77 21.66 -22.05 8.70
C GLN A 77 21.02 -22.20 7.30
N CYS A 78 20.32 -23.32 7.11
CA CYS A 78 19.78 -23.76 5.82
C CYS A 78 18.55 -22.99 5.34
N ALA A 79 17.82 -22.40 6.28
CA ALA A 79 16.59 -21.68 6.06
C ALA A 79 16.50 -20.59 7.13
N ASN A 80 16.25 -19.36 6.71
CA ASN A 80 15.97 -18.26 7.63
C ASN A 80 14.46 -18.10 7.88
N HIS A 81 13.64 -19.03 7.38
CA HIS A 81 12.21 -19.10 7.62
C HIS A 81 11.73 -20.52 7.89
N LYS A 82 10.77 -20.67 8.81
CA LYS A 82 10.02 -21.91 9.06
C LYS A 82 8.53 -21.56 9.04
N GLY A 83 7.72 -22.35 8.36
CA GLY A 83 6.25 -22.15 8.31
C GLY A 83 5.69 -22.17 6.90
N SER A 84 4.58 -21.46 6.65
CA SER A 84 4.00 -21.35 5.31
C SER A 84 4.68 -20.24 4.50
N SER A 85 4.55 -20.32 3.17
CA SER A 85 4.99 -19.27 2.24
C SER A 85 4.27 -17.94 2.48
N GLY A 86 2.97 -17.98 2.81
CA GLY A 86 2.19 -16.78 3.16
C GLY A 86 2.67 -16.10 4.45
N ASN A 87 3.25 -16.86 5.40
CA ASN A 87 3.81 -16.29 6.61
C ASN A 87 5.16 -15.59 6.40
N MET A 88 5.79 -15.74 5.21
CA MET A 88 7.01 -15.02 4.89
C MET A 88 6.78 -13.52 4.82
N GLU A 89 5.64 -13.07 4.28
CA GLU A 89 5.34 -11.65 4.18
C GLU A 89 5.25 -10.99 5.56
N VAL A 90 4.58 -11.67 6.49
CA VAL A 90 4.38 -11.25 7.88
C VAL A 90 5.71 -11.13 8.62
N ILE A 91 6.52 -12.18 8.61
CA ILE A 91 7.83 -12.20 9.27
C ILE A 91 8.82 -11.24 8.59
N GLY A 92 8.78 -11.14 7.26
CA GLY A 92 9.64 -10.23 6.51
C GLY A 92 9.32 -8.77 6.81
N ALA A 93 8.03 -8.41 6.90
CA ALA A 93 7.60 -7.09 7.33
C ALA A 93 8.12 -6.77 8.74
N TYR A 94 7.95 -7.68 9.69
CA TYR A 94 8.48 -7.54 11.04
C TYR A 94 10.00 -7.28 11.05
N ARG A 95 10.79 -8.14 10.39
CA ARG A 95 12.27 -8.02 10.35
C ARG A 95 12.75 -6.72 9.72
N ILE A 96 12.05 -6.24 8.69
CA ILE A 96 12.35 -4.97 8.04
C ILE A 96 12.08 -3.80 9.00
N PHE A 97 10.96 -3.82 9.72
CA PHE A 97 10.63 -2.77 10.68
C PHE A 97 11.55 -2.80 11.91
N GLU A 98 11.84 -3.99 12.44
CA GLU A 98 12.67 -4.17 13.64
C GLU A 98 14.06 -3.56 13.47
N ARG A 99 14.69 -3.76 12.31
CA ARG A 99 16.03 -3.24 12.04
C ARG A 99 16.07 -1.81 11.49
N SER A 100 14.93 -1.23 11.15
CA SER A 100 14.84 0.02 10.38
C SER A 100 15.61 1.18 11.03
N VAL A 101 15.42 1.40 12.34
CA VAL A 101 16.05 2.51 13.07
C VAL A 101 17.56 2.33 13.12
N ASN A 102 18.02 1.13 13.50
CA ASN A 102 19.45 0.87 13.72
C ASN A 102 20.23 0.70 12.41
N SER A 103 19.64 0.05 11.41
CA SER A 103 20.33 -0.25 10.14
C SER A 103 20.13 0.82 9.07
N ARG A 104 19.02 1.57 9.11
CA ARG A 104 18.68 2.56 8.08
C ARG A 104 18.57 3.98 8.62
N GLY A 105 18.48 4.18 9.93
CA GLY A 105 18.20 5.50 10.52
C GLY A 105 16.78 5.99 10.21
N LEU A 106 15.84 5.08 9.95
CA LEU A 106 14.47 5.40 9.54
C LEU A 106 13.46 4.83 10.52
N ILE A 107 12.39 5.59 10.76
CA ILE A 107 11.17 5.11 11.42
C ILE A 107 10.08 5.00 10.38
N TYR A 108 9.57 3.79 10.16
CA TYR A 108 8.46 3.58 9.23
C TYR A 108 7.12 3.94 9.88
N SER A 109 6.70 5.19 9.77
CA SER A 109 5.52 5.72 10.48
C SER A 109 4.19 5.41 9.81
N GLU A 110 4.18 5.17 8.49
CA GLU A 110 2.98 4.84 7.73
C GLU A 110 3.23 3.58 6.91
N TYR A 111 2.28 2.65 6.96
CA TYR A 111 2.32 1.34 6.30
C TYR A 111 1.21 1.27 5.24
N PHE A 112 1.59 1.33 3.98
CA PHE A 112 0.68 1.21 2.84
C PHE A 112 0.55 -0.26 2.44
N ALA A 113 -0.65 -0.79 2.58
CA ALA A 113 -0.95 -2.16 2.18
C ALA A 113 -2.44 -2.38 1.89
N ASP A 114 -2.74 -3.59 1.47
CA ASP A 114 -4.09 -4.07 1.23
C ASP A 114 -4.92 -4.10 2.53
N GLY A 115 -6.25 -4.07 2.36
CA GLY A 115 -7.20 -3.91 3.47
C GLY A 115 -7.11 -4.99 4.54
N ASP A 116 -6.76 -6.23 4.17
CA ASP A 116 -6.39 -7.31 5.09
C ASP A 116 -4.87 -7.52 4.98
N SER A 117 -4.12 -7.10 6.01
CA SER A 117 -2.67 -7.24 6.04
C SER A 117 -2.25 -7.71 7.42
N LYS A 118 -1.97 -9.01 7.52
CA LYS A 118 -1.39 -9.62 8.72
C LYS A 118 0.00 -9.05 9.03
N GLY A 119 0.72 -8.59 8.00
CA GLY A 119 2.01 -7.91 8.19
C GLY A 119 1.89 -6.61 8.97
N TYR A 120 0.82 -5.83 8.76
CA TYR A 120 0.54 -4.63 9.54
C TYR A 120 0.34 -4.95 11.03
N ASP A 121 -0.42 -6.00 11.34
CA ASP A 121 -0.74 -6.35 12.73
C ASP A 121 0.52 -6.66 13.57
N GLU A 122 1.57 -7.19 12.95
CA GLU A 122 2.86 -7.45 13.60
C GLU A 122 3.72 -6.20 13.82
N VAL A 123 3.52 -5.15 13.03
CA VAL A 123 4.40 -3.96 13.05
C VAL A 123 3.74 -2.72 13.64
N LYS A 124 2.42 -2.72 13.86
CA LYS A 124 1.66 -1.56 14.33
C LYS A 124 2.20 -0.95 15.63
N ASP A 125 2.73 -1.81 16.51
CA ASP A 125 3.21 -1.46 17.84
C ASP A 125 4.75 -1.39 17.95
N ILE A 126 5.49 -1.59 16.85
CA ILE A 126 6.94 -1.86 16.90
C ILE A 126 7.80 -0.68 17.38
N TYR A 127 7.30 0.55 17.19
CA TYR A 127 7.92 1.78 17.71
C TYR A 127 7.17 2.36 18.91
N GLY A 128 6.23 1.61 19.49
CA GLY A 128 5.29 2.05 20.52
C GLY A 128 3.85 1.77 20.14
N THR A 129 2.95 1.77 21.13
CA THR A 129 1.54 1.41 20.96
C THR A 129 0.84 2.20 19.87
N ASN A 130 0.29 1.49 18.88
CA ASN A 130 -0.39 1.98 17.68
C ASN A 130 0.38 3.09 16.95
N PHE A 131 1.71 3.03 16.97
CA PHE A 131 2.54 4.07 16.38
C PHE A 131 2.47 4.08 14.85
N VAL A 132 2.46 2.92 14.21
CA VAL A 132 2.44 2.82 12.76
C VAL A 132 1.01 2.97 12.25
N VAL A 133 0.78 3.92 11.35
CA VAL A 133 -0.54 4.17 10.77
C VAL A 133 -0.73 3.32 9.52
N LYS A 134 -1.80 2.51 9.47
CA LYS A 134 -2.18 1.80 8.25
C LYS A 134 -2.79 2.77 7.23
N CYS A 135 -2.27 2.72 6.01
CA CYS A 135 -2.78 3.46 4.87
C CYS A 135 -3.16 2.50 3.74
N GLU A 136 -4.10 2.91 2.90
CA GLU A 136 -4.49 2.15 1.71
C GLU A 136 -4.32 3.02 0.47
N CYS A 137 -3.93 2.42 -0.65
CA CYS A 137 -3.82 3.17 -1.88
C CYS A 137 -5.20 3.40 -2.53
N ILE A 138 -5.32 4.48 -3.30
CA ILE A 138 -6.55 4.83 -4.03
C ILE A 138 -7.01 3.66 -4.92
N GLY A 139 -6.07 2.91 -5.50
CA GLY A 139 -6.36 1.73 -6.31
C GLY A 139 -7.09 0.64 -5.53
N HIS A 140 -6.71 0.39 -4.27
CA HIS A 140 -7.41 -0.55 -3.39
C HIS A 140 -8.79 -0.07 -2.99
N VAL A 141 -8.92 1.22 -2.67
CA VAL A 141 -10.24 1.82 -2.39
C VAL A 141 -11.16 1.67 -3.60
N GLN A 142 -10.66 1.90 -4.82
CA GLN A 142 -11.40 1.66 -6.06
C GLN A 142 -11.83 0.19 -6.20
N LYS A 143 -10.92 -0.76 -5.97
CA LYS A 143 -11.24 -2.21 -6.00
C LYS A 143 -12.30 -2.59 -4.96
N ARG A 144 -12.29 -1.99 -3.77
CA ARG A 144 -13.31 -2.23 -2.74
C ARG A 144 -14.69 -1.79 -3.22
N VAL A 145 -14.79 -0.59 -3.79
CA VAL A 145 -16.05 -0.08 -4.38
C VAL A 145 -16.54 -1.01 -5.49
N LEU A 146 -15.66 -1.46 -6.38
CA LEU A 146 -15.96 -2.44 -7.42
C LEU A 146 -16.57 -3.72 -6.83
N THR A 147 -15.90 -4.34 -5.86
CA THR A 147 -16.35 -5.57 -5.22
C THR A 147 -17.72 -5.38 -4.57
N HIS A 148 -17.93 -4.26 -3.87
CA HIS A 148 -19.20 -3.96 -3.22
C HIS A 148 -20.35 -3.84 -4.25
N LEU A 149 -20.12 -3.13 -5.35
CA LEU A 149 -21.09 -3.00 -6.45
C LEU A 149 -21.37 -4.34 -7.15
N ARG A 150 -20.35 -5.18 -7.36
CA ARG A 150 -20.54 -6.54 -7.93
C ARG A 150 -21.37 -7.43 -7.01
N ASN A 151 -21.14 -7.36 -5.70
CA ASN A 151 -21.95 -8.08 -4.73
C ASN A 151 -23.41 -7.61 -4.75
N LEU A 152 -23.64 -6.30 -4.88
CA LEU A 152 -24.99 -5.73 -5.02
C LEU A 152 -25.68 -6.17 -6.32
N LYS A 153 -24.95 -6.21 -7.45
CA LYS A 153 -25.45 -6.74 -8.73
C LYS A 153 -25.99 -8.17 -8.56
N ASN A 154 -25.23 -9.02 -7.89
CA ASN A 154 -25.57 -10.43 -7.66
C ASN A 154 -26.80 -10.60 -6.73
N LYS A 155 -27.11 -9.60 -5.90
CA LYS A 155 -28.25 -9.57 -4.97
C LYS A 155 -29.54 -8.97 -5.57
N LYS A 156 -29.79 -9.13 -6.88
CA LYS A 156 -31.00 -8.72 -7.65
C LYS A 156 -30.96 -7.36 -8.36
N LEU A 157 -29.82 -6.67 -8.40
CA LEU A 157 -29.66 -5.38 -9.13
C LEU A 157 -29.05 -5.52 -10.52
N GLY A 158 -28.81 -6.74 -11.01
CA GLY A 158 -28.35 -7.01 -12.38
C GLY A 158 -29.46 -6.95 -13.44
N GLY A 159 -29.07 -6.78 -14.70
CA GLY A 159 -29.96 -6.79 -15.88
C GLY A 159 -29.82 -5.58 -16.79
N LYS A 160 -30.46 -5.63 -17.97
CA LYS A 160 -30.49 -4.51 -18.94
C LYS A 160 -31.17 -3.29 -18.28
N GLY A 161 -30.52 -2.13 -18.33
CA GLY A 161 -31.01 -0.89 -17.69
C GLY A 161 -30.76 -0.81 -16.17
N LYS A 162 -30.01 -1.76 -15.60
CA LYS A 162 -29.64 -1.77 -14.16
C LYS A 162 -28.11 -1.77 -13.98
N LEU A 163 -27.61 -2.37 -12.91
CA LEU A 163 -26.20 -2.42 -12.56
C LEU A 163 -25.45 -3.41 -13.49
N THR A 164 -24.97 -2.90 -14.63
CA THR A 164 -24.14 -3.67 -15.60
C THR A 164 -22.66 -3.60 -15.24
N ASP A 165 -21.85 -4.56 -15.70
CA ASP A 165 -20.40 -4.53 -15.44
C ASP A 165 -19.73 -3.26 -15.98
N ASN A 166 -20.15 -2.79 -17.16
CA ASN A 166 -19.64 -1.55 -17.74
C ASN A 166 -19.98 -0.35 -16.87
N PHE A 167 -21.20 -0.30 -16.32
CA PHE A 167 -21.61 0.78 -15.43
C PHE A 167 -20.85 0.74 -14.10
N ILE A 168 -20.63 -0.45 -13.53
CA ILE A 168 -19.83 -0.62 -12.32
C ILE A 168 -18.38 -0.16 -12.55
N ASN A 169 -17.76 -0.58 -13.66
CA ASN A 169 -16.40 -0.16 -14.00
C ASN A 169 -16.31 1.37 -14.19
N LYS A 170 -17.34 1.99 -14.78
CA LYS A 170 -17.45 3.45 -14.91
C LYS A 170 -17.49 4.13 -13.54
N LEU A 171 -18.32 3.64 -12.61
CA LEU A 171 -18.41 4.15 -11.24
C LEU A 171 -17.08 4.00 -10.48
N GLN A 172 -16.41 2.84 -10.58
CA GLN A 172 -15.10 2.61 -9.98
C GLN A 172 -14.06 3.62 -10.49
N ASN A 173 -14.05 3.90 -11.79
CA ASN A 173 -13.12 4.83 -12.41
C ASN A 173 -13.39 6.27 -11.93
N TYR A 174 -14.64 6.69 -11.94
CA TYR A 174 -15.02 8.03 -11.47
C TYR A 174 -14.72 8.23 -9.98
N TYR A 175 -14.95 7.21 -9.16
CA TYR A 175 -14.59 7.25 -7.74
C TYR A 175 -13.10 7.53 -7.55
N GLY A 176 -12.23 6.85 -8.30
CA GLY A 176 -10.80 7.10 -8.26
C GLY A 176 -10.38 8.46 -8.81
N ILE A 177 -11.06 8.98 -9.83
CA ILE A 177 -10.80 10.32 -10.38
C ILE A 177 -11.18 11.38 -9.35
N ALA A 178 -12.35 11.26 -8.72
CA ALA A 178 -12.81 12.19 -7.70
C ALA A 178 -11.83 12.26 -6.51
N ILE A 179 -11.28 11.14 -6.06
CA ILE A 179 -10.27 11.14 -4.99
C ILE A 179 -8.98 11.82 -5.45
N ARG A 180 -8.45 11.45 -6.63
CA ARG A 180 -7.19 12.02 -7.14
C ARG A 180 -7.27 13.52 -7.42
N ALA A 181 -8.43 14.01 -7.86
CA ALA A 181 -8.64 15.42 -8.17
C ALA A 181 -8.79 16.31 -6.93
N ASN A 182 -9.04 15.72 -5.75
CA ASN A 182 -9.35 16.45 -4.52
C ASN A 182 -8.45 16.03 -3.35
N VAL A 183 -7.19 15.68 -3.63
CA VAL A 183 -6.20 15.32 -2.60
C VAL A 183 -6.03 16.48 -1.62
N GLY A 184 -6.07 16.19 -0.32
CA GLY A 184 -5.96 17.19 0.74
C GLY A 184 -7.25 17.97 1.04
N ASN A 185 -8.32 17.79 0.26
CA ASN A 185 -9.62 18.43 0.52
C ASN A 185 -10.73 17.39 0.69
N PHE A 186 -10.98 16.99 1.93
CA PHE A 186 -11.97 15.96 2.25
C PHE A 186 -13.39 16.34 1.83
N LEU A 187 -13.79 17.61 2.05
CA LEU A 187 -15.14 18.07 1.71
C LEU A 187 -15.37 18.05 0.20
N GLN A 188 -14.45 18.61 -0.59
CA GLN A 188 -14.58 18.55 -2.05
C GLN A 188 -14.50 17.12 -2.58
N MET A 189 -13.66 16.26 -1.99
CA MET A 189 -13.59 14.85 -2.35
C MET A 189 -14.95 14.17 -2.16
N GLN A 190 -15.59 14.37 -1.01
CA GLN A 190 -16.92 13.81 -0.74
C GLN A 190 -17.96 14.34 -1.73
N SER A 191 -17.99 15.65 -1.96
CA SER A 191 -18.89 16.27 -2.94
C SER A 191 -18.66 15.74 -4.35
N ALA A 192 -17.41 15.59 -4.79
CA ALA A 192 -17.05 15.09 -6.12
C ALA A 192 -17.43 13.62 -6.31
N VAL A 193 -17.26 12.78 -5.28
CA VAL A 193 -17.69 11.36 -5.30
C VAL A 193 -19.21 11.27 -5.48
N ILE A 194 -19.99 12.07 -4.75
CA ILE A 194 -21.45 12.10 -4.86
C ILE A 194 -21.87 12.62 -6.24
N ALA A 195 -21.25 13.70 -6.71
CA ALA A 195 -21.52 14.28 -8.03
C ALA A 195 -21.21 13.30 -9.17
N ALA A 196 -20.10 12.56 -9.08
CA ALA A 196 -19.72 11.52 -10.02
C ALA A 196 -20.78 10.41 -10.13
N PHE A 197 -21.34 9.98 -8.99
CA PHE A 197 -22.44 9.03 -8.97
C PHE A 197 -23.69 9.60 -9.63
N ALA A 198 -24.10 10.82 -9.27
CA ALA A 198 -25.26 11.49 -9.87
C ALA A 198 -25.11 11.65 -11.40
N HIS A 199 -23.93 12.06 -11.87
CA HIS A 199 -23.60 12.18 -13.28
C HIS A 199 -23.68 10.84 -14.02
N ALA A 200 -23.17 9.76 -13.41
CA ALA A 200 -23.26 8.43 -13.99
C ALA A 200 -24.71 7.95 -14.13
N CYS A 201 -25.56 8.27 -13.14
CA CYS A 201 -26.99 7.90 -13.12
C CYS A 201 -27.85 8.76 -14.05
N SER A 202 -27.46 10.00 -14.33
CA SER A 202 -28.15 10.85 -15.31
C SER A 202 -27.90 10.32 -16.71
N SER A 203 -28.89 9.64 -17.29
CA SER A 203 -28.87 9.24 -18.71
C SER A 203 -28.58 10.46 -19.59
N ALA A 204 -27.94 10.26 -20.76
CA ALA A 204 -27.55 11.29 -21.74
C ALA A 204 -28.70 12.15 -22.35
N LYS A 205 -29.87 12.20 -21.71
CA LYS A 205 -31.01 13.07 -22.04
C LYS A 205 -31.04 14.39 -21.26
N LYS A 206 -30.05 14.67 -20.39
CA LYS A 206 -29.97 15.93 -19.65
C LYS A 206 -28.70 16.74 -19.93
N THR A 207 -28.26 16.75 -21.19
CA THR A 207 -27.16 17.62 -21.65
C THR A 207 -27.62 19.07 -21.88
N GLN A 208 -28.36 19.64 -20.91
CA GLN A 208 -28.75 21.06 -20.97
C GLN A 208 -28.72 21.80 -19.62
N CYS A 209 -28.23 21.20 -18.53
CA CYS A 209 -28.26 21.85 -17.21
C CYS A 209 -26.95 21.78 -16.43
N ILE A 210 -25.78 21.83 -17.09
CA ILE A 210 -24.49 22.04 -16.39
C ILE A 210 -23.74 23.28 -16.93
N ASN A 211 -24.22 23.92 -18.00
CA ASN A 211 -23.65 25.19 -18.48
C ASN A 211 -24.17 26.43 -17.74
N SER A 212 -25.16 26.29 -16.85
CA SER A 212 -25.69 27.41 -16.05
C SER A 212 -24.93 27.64 -14.75
N ALA A 213 -24.32 26.61 -14.15
CA ALA A 213 -23.59 26.76 -12.88
C ALA A 213 -22.17 27.32 -13.02
N GLN A 214 -21.60 27.34 -14.24
CA GLN A 214 -20.30 27.98 -14.51
C GLN A 214 -20.41 29.41 -15.05
N LYS A 215 -21.61 29.86 -15.45
CA LYS A 215 -21.84 31.24 -15.92
C LYS A 215 -22.14 32.21 -14.78
N GLU A 216 -22.66 31.76 -13.65
CA GLU A 216 -22.92 32.64 -12.49
C GLU A 216 -21.66 32.93 -11.65
N ALA A 217 -20.61 32.11 -11.77
CA ALA A 217 -19.33 32.37 -11.08
C ALA A 217 -18.38 33.31 -11.85
N THR A 218 -18.70 33.72 -13.09
CA THR A 218 -17.87 34.62 -13.91
C THR A 218 -18.52 35.97 -14.23
N VAL A 219 -19.78 36.20 -13.85
CA VAL A 219 -20.48 37.48 -14.07
C VAL A 219 -20.44 38.40 -12.82
N GLY A 220 -20.02 37.89 -11.66
CA GLY A 220 -20.05 38.62 -10.39
C GLY A 220 -18.84 39.51 -10.05
N THR A 221 -17.84 39.68 -10.93
CA THR A 221 -16.62 40.45 -10.60
C THR A 221 -16.23 41.54 -11.60
N ASN A 222 -17.16 42.09 -12.39
CA ASN A 222 -16.89 43.32 -13.13
C ASN A 222 -18.08 44.29 -13.07
N THR A 223 -17.75 45.57 -12.84
CA THR A 223 -18.57 46.79 -12.65
C THR A 223 -18.83 47.16 -11.18
N SER A 224 -18.45 48.33 -10.63
CA SER A 224 -17.73 49.52 -11.12
C SER A 224 -17.31 50.41 -9.93
N ALA A 225 -16.35 51.30 -10.21
CA ALA A 225 -15.85 52.46 -9.44
C ALA A 225 -14.78 52.18 -8.37
#